data_AF-A0A5N7MX23-F1
#
_entry.id   AF-A0A5N7MX23-F1
#
_cell.length_a   1.000
_cell.length_b   1.000
_cell.length_c   1.000
_cell.angle_alpha   90.00
_cell.angle_beta   90.00
_cell.angle_gamma   90.00
#
_symmetry.space_group_name_H-M   'P 1'
#
loop_
_entity.id
_entity.type
_entity.pdbx_description
1 polymer ?
#
loop_
_entity_poly.entity_id
_entity_poly.type
_entity_poly.pdbx_seq_one_letter_code
_entity_poly.pdbx_strand_id
1 'polypeptide(L)'
;MPDLHVSFGMPFHEVSGLFVHQSEATQKALENLWFLMGQTVVVRVDGPAGPTLVSYRQTLPDDIKPILTLDASARVRATYDLWEKHRGDLVRLPSATKNYSNLTINVWDQGGGKSAYRTEGDRIIQGVLKAIDTKPDEEWLVIHHKFKPTLKLDLRTKITERLPQGHKVSFLNWGSHDGTNEYKDVSNVILAGTLFLPLPHREGLTRLASGHPPSKGIIRDDQVKATESGEHSHMILQALCRSSVRQHQNGECPPVNAYLIASTYSGIKELLPEIFPGAQIVPWTPIPRELRGKVADAIGFVRCWFRDNPDGALPFKDLKKAVGVKDASNFRNTIRQHNDFVAALEEMSLEEWGPGTYRTHLRRRPIAFGVAA
;
A
#
# COMPACT_ATOMS: atom_id res chain seq x y z
N MET A 1 22.81 -31.08 -1.45
CA MET A 1 21.53 -31.68 -1.86
C MET A 1 21.62 -33.16 -1.55
N PRO A 2 20.55 -33.81 -1.07
CA PRO A 2 20.54 -35.26 -0.99
C PRO A 2 20.79 -35.82 -2.38
N ASP A 3 21.75 -36.73 -2.46
CA ASP A 3 22.09 -37.37 -3.72
C ASP A 3 21.08 -38.51 -3.95
N LEU A 4 20.10 -38.28 -4.85
CA LEU A 4 19.15 -39.33 -5.22
C LEU A 4 19.86 -40.52 -5.88
N HIS A 5 21.06 -40.34 -6.44
CA HIS A 5 21.84 -41.46 -6.91
C HIS A 5 22.26 -42.35 -5.72
N VAL A 6 22.66 -41.76 -4.60
CA VAL A 6 23.01 -42.50 -3.38
C VAL A 6 21.79 -43.15 -2.73
N SER A 7 20.67 -42.43 -2.66
CA SER A 7 19.49 -42.93 -1.94
C SER A 7 18.55 -43.81 -2.79
N PHE A 8 18.53 -43.63 -4.11
CA PHE A 8 17.55 -44.24 -5.01
C PHE A 8 18.14 -44.66 -6.38
N GLY A 9 19.45 -44.54 -6.59
CA GLY A 9 20.10 -44.93 -7.85
C GLY A 9 19.76 -44.04 -9.05
N MET A 10 19.14 -42.88 -8.86
CA MET A 10 18.71 -42.00 -9.97
C MET A 10 19.47 -40.67 -9.96
N PRO A 11 20.29 -40.37 -10.99
CA PRO A 11 20.95 -39.08 -11.12
C PRO A 11 19.96 -37.97 -11.51
N PHE A 12 20.23 -36.73 -11.09
CA PHE A 12 19.32 -35.59 -11.30
C PHE A 12 18.94 -35.36 -12.77
N HIS A 13 19.86 -35.56 -13.71
CA HIS A 13 19.59 -35.34 -15.13
C HIS A 13 18.59 -36.35 -15.72
N GLU A 14 18.57 -37.60 -15.24
CA GLU A 14 17.56 -38.60 -15.62
C GLU A 14 16.19 -38.20 -15.08
N VAL A 15 16.12 -37.81 -13.80
CA VAL A 15 14.88 -37.33 -13.20
C VAL A 15 14.39 -36.09 -13.95
N SER A 16 15.26 -35.12 -14.22
CA SER A 16 14.93 -33.89 -14.96
C SER A 16 14.45 -34.20 -16.38
N GLY A 17 15.09 -35.17 -17.04
CA GLY A 17 14.74 -35.67 -18.37
C GLY A 17 13.30 -36.18 -18.46
N LEU A 18 12.80 -36.82 -17.41
CA LEU A 18 11.40 -37.32 -17.35
C LEU A 18 10.36 -36.21 -17.41
N PHE A 19 10.73 -34.95 -17.10
CA PHE A 19 9.78 -33.83 -17.02
C PHE A 19 10.03 -32.74 -18.06
N VAL A 20 10.95 -32.93 -19.03
CA VAL A 20 11.25 -31.95 -20.08
C VAL A 20 10.01 -31.57 -20.92
N HIS A 21 9.05 -32.49 -21.07
CA HIS A 21 7.80 -32.26 -21.81
C HIS A 21 6.64 -31.78 -20.93
N GLN A 22 6.86 -31.56 -19.63
CA GLN A 22 5.82 -31.06 -18.73
C GLN A 22 5.70 -29.54 -18.80
N SER A 23 4.60 -29.03 -18.23
CA SER A 23 4.42 -27.58 -18.10
C SER A 23 5.55 -26.94 -17.27
N GLU A 24 5.89 -25.69 -17.58
CA GLU A 24 6.86 -24.89 -16.81
C GLU A 24 6.54 -24.87 -15.31
N ALA A 25 5.25 -24.82 -14.96
CA ALA A 25 4.80 -24.88 -13.58
C ALA A 25 5.17 -26.19 -12.88
N THR A 26 5.02 -27.32 -13.58
CA THR A 26 5.39 -28.65 -13.07
C THR A 26 6.90 -28.77 -12.89
N GLN A 27 7.68 -28.33 -13.89
CA GLN A 27 9.15 -28.35 -13.81
C GLN A 27 9.65 -27.53 -12.62
N LYS A 28 9.13 -26.31 -12.44
CA LYS A 28 9.47 -25.45 -11.31
C LYS A 28 9.05 -26.05 -9.96
N ALA A 29 7.90 -26.71 -9.90
CA ALA A 29 7.46 -27.40 -8.69
C ALA A 29 8.42 -28.54 -8.33
N LEU A 30 8.87 -29.32 -9.32
CA LEU A 30 9.84 -30.40 -9.13
C LEU A 30 11.20 -29.87 -8.65
N GLU A 31 11.72 -28.82 -9.29
CA GLU A 31 12.98 -28.17 -8.86
C GLU A 31 12.91 -27.69 -7.41
N ASN A 32 11.77 -27.08 -7.02
CA ASN A 32 11.55 -26.65 -5.65
C ASN A 32 11.49 -27.84 -4.69
N LEU A 33 10.72 -28.88 -5.01
CA LEU A 33 10.64 -30.10 -4.18
C LEU A 33 12.01 -30.76 -4.02
N TRP A 34 12.77 -30.82 -5.11
CA TRP A 34 14.14 -31.32 -5.11
C TRP A 34 15.04 -30.51 -4.18
N PHE A 35 14.98 -29.17 -4.28
CA PHE A 35 15.72 -28.28 -3.41
C PHE A 35 15.38 -28.50 -1.93
N LEU A 36 14.09 -28.69 -1.60
CA LEU A 36 13.61 -28.87 -0.24
C LEU A 36 13.85 -30.28 0.32
N MET A 37 14.21 -31.24 -0.52
CA MET A 37 14.39 -32.63 -0.12
C MET A 37 15.46 -32.77 0.97
N GLY A 38 15.11 -33.50 2.03
CA GLY A 38 15.99 -33.69 3.20
C GLY A 38 16.23 -32.42 4.04
N GLN A 39 15.58 -31.30 3.73
CA GLN A 39 15.70 -30.06 4.50
C GLN A 39 14.57 -29.91 5.51
N THR A 40 14.87 -29.27 6.63
CA THR A 40 13.83 -28.68 7.47
C THR A 40 13.18 -27.53 6.71
N VAL A 41 11.84 -27.49 6.69
CA VAL A 41 11.05 -26.44 6.04
C VAL A 41 10.00 -25.92 7.00
N VAL A 42 9.54 -24.68 6.79
CA VAL A 42 8.38 -24.16 7.50
C VAL A 42 7.13 -24.32 6.65
N VAL A 43 6.05 -24.79 7.26
CA VAL A 43 4.74 -24.86 6.61
C VAL A 43 3.91 -23.65 7.04
N ARG A 44 3.40 -22.89 6.06
CA ARG A 44 2.47 -21.78 6.28
C ARG A 44 1.18 -22.00 5.53
N VAL A 45 0.07 -21.63 6.15
CA VAL A 45 -1.24 -21.63 5.50
C VAL A 45 -1.65 -20.18 5.33
N ASP A 46 -1.84 -19.75 4.08
CA ASP A 46 -2.20 -18.37 3.74
C ASP A 46 -3.36 -18.35 2.73
N GLY A 47 -4.58 -18.34 3.28
CA GLY A 47 -5.82 -18.24 2.50
C GLY A 47 -6.00 -19.38 1.49
N PRO A 48 -6.53 -19.10 0.28
CA PRO A 48 -6.93 -20.12 -0.68
C PRO A 48 -5.75 -20.83 -1.37
N ALA A 49 -4.52 -20.38 -1.15
CA ALA A 49 -3.33 -21.03 -1.70
C ALA A 49 -2.99 -22.35 -0.97
N GLY A 50 -3.60 -22.61 0.19
CA GLY A 50 -3.37 -23.81 0.98
C GLY A 50 -2.00 -23.82 1.68
N PRO A 51 -1.56 -25.00 2.16
CA PRO A 51 -0.25 -25.17 2.79
C PRO A 51 0.89 -24.87 1.80
N THR A 52 1.79 -23.98 2.20
CA THR A 52 2.97 -23.55 1.44
C THR A 52 4.23 -23.89 2.23
N LEU A 53 5.20 -24.55 1.58
CA LEU A 53 6.52 -24.81 2.15
C LEU A 53 7.41 -23.57 1.96
N VAL A 54 8.08 -23.15 3.03
CA VAL A 54 8.92 -21.94 3.07
C VAL A 54 10.34 -22.33 3.43
N SER A 55 11.27 -21.97 2.55
CA SER A 55 12.72 -22.01 2.72
C SER A 55 13.35 -20.90 1.85
N TYR A 56 14.66 -20.74 1.90
CA TYR A 56 15.39 -19.82 1.01
C TYR A 56 16.70 -20.43 0.55
N ARG A 57 17.21 -19.95 -0.59
CA ARG A 57 18.52 -20.33 -1.13
C ARG A 57 19.41 -19.09 -1.17
N GLN A 58 20.63 -19.22 -0.65
CA GLN A 58 21.68 -18.23 -0.90
C GLN A 58 22.31 -18.55 -2.26
N THR A 59 22.19 -17.62 -3.19
CA THR A 59 22.68 -17.79 -4.57
C THR A 59 23.90 -16.92 -4.86
N LEU A 60 24.22 -15.96 -3.99
CA LEU A 60 25.38 -15.10 -4.11
C LEU A 60 26.64 -15.85 -3.64
N PRO A 61 27.63 -16.11 -4.51
CA PRO A 61 28.93 -16.64 -4.11
C PRO A 61 29.64 -15.75 -3.09
N ASP A 62 30.52 -16.32 -2.27
CA ASP A 62 31.31 -15.54 -1.30
C ASP A 62 32.57 -14.91 -1.92
N ASP A 63 33.06 -15.45 -3.03
CA ASP A 63 34.28 -15.02 -3.73
C ASP A 63 34.12 -13.72 -4.54
N ILE A 64 32.89 -13.25 -4.74
CA ILE A 64 32.62 -11.98 -5.43
C ILE A 64 32.64 -10.76 -4.49
N LYS A 65 32.85 -10.95 -3.18
CA LYS A 65 32.88 -9.87 -2.18
C LYS A 65 34.25 -9.15 -2.22
N PRO A 66 34.31 -7.81 -2.05
CA PRO A 66 33.19 -6.89 -1.78
C PRO A 66 32.45 -6.43 -3.06
N ILE A 67 31.14 -6.22 -2.96
CA ILE A 67 30.30 -5.66 -4.03
C ILE A 67 29.72 -4.32 -3.61
N LEU A 68 29.88 -3.31 -4.45
CA LEU A 68 29.17 -2.05 -4.31
C LEU A 68 27.79 -2.16 -4.94
N THR A 69 26.74 -1.95 -4.14
CA THR A 69 25.34 -1.96 -4.61
C THR A 69 24.74 -0.56 -4.49
N LEU A 70 24.18 -0.04 -5.59
CA LEU A 70 23.47 1.23 -5.64
C LEU A 70 21.96 0.97 -5.68
N ASP A 71 21.34 0.90 -4.50
CA ASP A 71 19.90 0.68 -4.36
C ASP A 71 19.23 1.90 -3.73
N ALA A 72 18.41 2.60 -4.54
CA ALA A 72 17.68 3.80 -4.12
C ALA A 72 16.70 3.55 -2.95
N SER A 73 16.28 2.30 -2.76
CA SER A 73 15.35 1.90 -1.71
C SER A 73 16.01 1.30 -0.48
N ALA A 74 17.34 1.13 -0.46
CA ALA A 74 18.05 0.53 0.67
C ALA A 74 17.82 1.23 2.01
N ARG A 75 17.46 2.52 1.97
CA ARG A 75 17.14 3.32 3.16
C ARG A 75 15.77 3.03 3.76
N VAL A 76 14.83 2.44 3.01
CA VAL A 76 13.47 2.11 3.47
C VAL A 76 13.19 0.62 3.50
N ARG A 77 14.20 -0.22 3.22
CA ARG A 77 14.06 -1.68 3.17
C ARG A 77 14.60 -2.32 4.43
N ALA A 78 13.70 -2.85 5.24
CA ALA A 78 14.02 -3.62 6.45
C ALA A 78 14.87 -4.87 6.18
N THR A 79 14.91 -5.38 4.95
CA THR A 79 15.79 -6.51 4.58
C THR A 79 17.27 -6.15 4.69
N TYR A 80 17.67 -4.91 4.39
CA TYR A 80 19.04 -4.48 4.63
C TYR A 80 19.34 -4.32 6.13
N ASP A 81 18.39 -3.86 6.94
CA ASP A 81 18.57 -3.78 8.40
C ASP A 81 18.74 -5.17 9.03
N LEU A 82 17.94 -6.14 8.57
CA LEU A 82 18.07 -7.54 8.99
C LEU A 82 19.40 -8.14 8.54
N TRP A 83 19.87 -7.81 7.33
CA TRP A 83 21.16 -8.27 6.82
C TRP A 83 22.30 -7.69 7.66
N GLU A 84 22.35 -6.37 7.83
CA GLU A 84 23.36 -5.67 8.63
C GLU A 84 23.45 -6.25 10.05
N LYS A 85 22.28 -6.43 10.68
CA LYS A 85 22.18 -6.92 12.05
C LYS A 85 22.59 -8.37 12.24
N HIS A 86 22.26 -9.25 11.28
CA HIS A 86 22.34 -10.70 11.50
C HIS A 86 23.42 -11.42 10.68
N ARG A 87 23.85 -10.85 9.55
CA ARG A 87 24.89 -11.44 8.70
C ARG A 87 26.24 -10.75 8.85
N GLY A 88 26.26 -9.46 9.20
CA GLY A 88 27.47 -8.73 9.59
C GLY A 88 28.44 -8.37 8.45
N ASP A 89 28.08 -8.63 7.19
CA ASP A 89 28.90 -8.35 6.00
C ASP A 89 28.30 -7.25 5.10
N LEU A 90 27.30 -6.51 5.59
CA LEU A 90 26.74 -5.34 4.92
C LEU A 90 27.29 -4.06 5.58
N VAL A 91 27.83 -3.16 4.77
CA VAL A 91 28.31 -1.83 5.21
C VAL A 91 27.49 -0.75 4.52
N ARG A 92 26.78 0.07 5.30
CA ARG A 92 26.06 1.24 4.78
C ARG A 92 27.02 2.41 4.56
N LEU A 93 27.06 2.89 3.33
CA LEU A 93 27.75 4.13 3.00
C LEU A 93 26.87 5.35 3.32
N PRO A 94 27.45 6.56 3.48
CA PRO A 94 26.68 7.79 3.68
C PRO A 94 25.60 7.96 2.61
N SER A 95 24.38 8.27 3.04
CA SER A 95 23.23 8.44 2.15
C SER A 95 22.98 9.92 1.87
N ALA A 96 22.82 10.26 0.59
CA ALA A 96 22.25 11.54 0.18
C ALA A 96 20.74 11.38 0.01
N THR A 97 19.97 11.91 0.96
CA THR A 97 18.51 11.85 0.88
C THR A 97 18.01 12.94 -0.06
N LYS A 98 17.20 12.54 -1.03
CA LYS A 98 16.55 13.45 -1.96
C LYS A 98 15.43 14.22 -1.27
N ASN A 99 15.31 15.52 -1.58
CA ASN A 99 14.19 16.34 -1.16
C ASN A 99 12.98 16.14 -2.10
N TYR A 100 11.82 15.82 -1.52
CA TYR A 100 10.55 15.62 -2.22
C TYR A 100 9.51 16.71 -1.90
N SER A 101 9.93 17.91 -1.49
CA SER A 101 9.07 19.07 -1.19
C SER A 101 8.03 19.40 -2.26
N ASN A 102 8.34 19.18 -3.54
CA ASN A 102 7.42 19.43 -4.68
C ASN A 102 6.54 18.22 -5.05
N LEU A 103 6.55 17.14 -4.27
CA LEU A 103 5.69 15.98 -4.44
C LEU A 103 4.46 16.11 -3.54
N THR A 104 3.28 16.11 -4.14
CA THR A 104 2.00 15.98 -3.42
C THR A 104 1.47 14.55 -3.57
N ILE A 105 1.28 13.87 -2.46
CA ILE A 105 0.73 12.51 -2.38
C ILE A 105 -0.71 12.57 -1.86
N ASN A 106 -1.64 12.34 -2.78
CA ASN A 106 -3.07 12.26 -2.57
C ASN A 106 -3.44 10.85 -2.12
N VAL A 107 -3.81 10.65 -0.86
CA VAL A 107 -4.10 9.32 -0.31
C VAL A 107 -5.60 9.10 -0.20
N TRP A 108 -6.10 8.11 -0.94
CA TRP A 108 -7.47 7.62 -0.81
C TRP A 108 -7.52 6.43 0.12
N ASP A 109 -8.12 6.64 1.30
CA ASP A 109 -8.39 5.59 2.28
C ASP A 109 -9.42 4.62 1.72
N GLN A 110 -8.94 3.65 0.96
CA GLN A 110 -9.73 2.64 0.27
C GLN A 110 -8.88 1.37 0.16
N GLY A 111 -9.53 0.21 0.23
CA GLY A 111 -8.84 -1.06 0.02
C GLY A 111 -8.20 -1.10 -1.36
N GLY A 112 -6.87 -1.24 -1.42
CA GLY A 112 -6.10 -1.33 -2.68
C GLY A 112 -5.67 -2.76 -3.05
N GLY A 113 -5.96 -3.74 -2.19
CA GLY A 113 -5.55 -5.13 -2.42
C GLY A 113 -6.44 -5.85 -3.43
N LYS A 114 -5.98 -7.02 -3.87
CA LYS A 114 -6.72 -7.91 -4.81
C LYS A 114 -8.15 -8.23 -4.35
N SER A 115 -8.39 -8.33 -3.04
CA SER A 115 -9.75 -8.56 -2.53
C SER A 115 -10.66 -7.37 -2.74
N ALA A 116 -10.17 -6.15 -2.51
CA ALA A 116 -10.92 -4.93 -2.76
C ALA A 116 -11.19 -4.72 -4.25
N TYR A 117 -10.26 -5.12 -5.12
CA TYR A 117 -10.51 -5.11 -6.58
C TYR A 117 -11.70 -5.98 -6.98
N ARG A 118 -11.92 -7.11 -6.30
CA ARG A 118 -13.05 -8.01 -6.60
C ARG A 118 -14.40 -7.45 -6.13
N THR A 119 -14.42 -6.71 -5.03
CA THR A 119 -15.67 -6.24 -4.39
C THR A 119 -16.00 -4.79 -4.72
N GLU A 120 -14.98 -3.94 -4.86
CA GLU A 120 -15.08 -2.48 -5.02
C GLU A 120 -14.47 -2.01 -6.35
N GLY A 121 -14.29 -2.90 -7.33
CA GLY A 121 -13.58 -2.63 -8.58
C GLY A 121 -14.13 -1.43 -9.36
N ASP A 122 -15.44 -1.34 -9.51
CA ASP A 122 -16.08 -0.21 -10.19
C ASP A 122 -15.88 1.11 -9.45
N ARG A 123 -15.94 1.10 -8.12
CA ARG A 123 -15.66 2.28 -7.29
C ARG A 123 -14.24 2.76 -7.50
N ILE A 124 -13.28 1.84 -7.51
CA ILE A 124 -11.86 2.14 -7.78
C ILE A 124 -11.71 2.75 -9.18
N ILE A 125 -12.31 2.15 -10.21
CA ILE A 125 -12.28 2.69 -11.58
C ILE A 125 -12.84 4.10 -11.63
N GLN A 126 -14.01 4.34 -11.03
CA GLN A 126 -14.61 5.68 -10.99
C GLN A 126 -13.71 6.69 -10.27
N GLY A 127 -13.05 6.28 -9.18
CA GLY A 127 -12.11 7.14 -8.47
C GLY A 127 -10.89 7.51 -9.32
N VAL A 128 -10.36 6.56 -10.08
CA VAL A 128 -9.24 6.79 -11.01
C VAL A 128 -9.66 7.70 -12.17
N LEU A 129 -10.82 7.45 -12.79
CA LEU A 129 -11.35 8.30 -13.87
C LEU A 129 -11.52 9.75 -13.41
N LYS A 130 -12.14 9.96 -12.24
CA LYS A 130 -12.29 11.30 -11.68
C LYS A 130 -10.96 12.01 -11.41
N ALA A 131 -9.92 11.28 -11.03
CA ALA A 131 -8.59 11.87 -10.86
C ALA A 131 -8.05 12.37 -12.21
N ILE A 132 -8.11 11.51 -13.23
CA ILE A 132 -7.65 11.82 -14.58
C ILE A 132 -8.42 13.02 -15.15
N ASP A 133 -9.74 13.08 -14.94
CA ASP A 133 -10.61 14.16 -15.41
C ASP A 133 -10.29 15.52 -14.78
N THR A 134 -9.56 15.58 -13.66
CA THR A 134 -9.12 16.87 -13.09
C THR A 134 -8.10 17.59 -13.97
N LYS A 135 -7.38 16.86 -14.83
CA LYS A 135 -6.33 17.37 -15.71
C LYS A 135 -6.37 16.63 -17.05
N PRO A 136 -7.38 16.89 -17.89
CA PRO A 136 -7.63 16.12 -19.10
C PRO A 136 -6.53 16.25 -20.16
N ASP A 137 -5.82 17.38 -20.18
CA ASP A 137 -4.77 17.69 -21.16
C ASP A 137 -3.36 17.24 -20.72
N GLU A 138 -3.20 16.79 -19.47
CA GLU A 138 -1.93 16.33 -18.93
C GLU A 138 -1.74 14.81 -19.15
N GLU A 139 -0.48 14.37 -19.11
CA GLU A 139 -0.14 12.95 -19.17
C GLU A 139 -0.29 12.28 -17.80
N TRP A 140 -0.79 11.04 -17.82
CA TRP A 140 -1.05 10.23 -16.65
C TRP A 140 -0.38 8.85 -16.75
N LEU A 141 0.22 8.40 -15.65
CA LEU A 141 0.71 7.04 -15.49
C LEU A 141 -0.12 6.31 -14.44
N VAL A 142 -0.77 5.19 -14.81
CA VAL A 142 -1.52 4.36 -13.88
C VAL A 142 -0.79 3.04 -13.65
N ILE A 143 -0.35 2.80 -12.41
CA ILE A 143 0.28 1.55 -11.99
C ILE A 143 -0.76 0.71 -11.25
N HIS A 144 -1.04 -0.50 -11.74
CA HIS A 144 -2.14 -1.33 -11.23
C HIS A 144 -1.82 -2.82 -11.14
N HIS A 145 -2.75 -3.60 -10.58
CA HIS A 145 -2.64 -5.06 -10.55
C HIS A 145 -2.76 -5.65 -11.95
N LYS A 146 -1.87 -6.57 -12.31
CA LYS A 146 -1.98 -7.37 -13.55
C LYS A 146 -3.30 -8.13 -13.55
N PHE A 147 -4.02 -8.08 -14.68
CA PHE A 147 -5.25 -8.85 -14.86
C PHE A 147 -4.99 -10.34 -14.62
N LYS A 148 -5.90 -10.94 -13.84
CA LYS A 148 -6.04 -12.38 -13.69
C LYS A 148 -7.53 -12.71 -13.74
N PRO A 149 -7.96 -13.83 -14.35
CA PRO A 149 -9.38 -14.22 -14.36
C PRO A 149 -10.01 -14.25 -12.96
N THR A 150 -9.23 -14.60 -11.94
CA THR A 150 -9.66 -14.62 -10.53
C THR A 150 -9.93 -13.24 -9.93
N LEU A 151 -9.41 -12.16 -10.51
CA LEU A 151 -9.70 -10.79 -10.10
C LEU A 151 -10.99 -10.24 -10.71
N LYS A 152 -11.46 -10.82 -11.82
CA LYS A 152 -12.66 -10.38 -12.57
C LYS A 152 -12.66 -8.88 -12.96
N LEU A 153 -11.52 -8.21 -12.85
CA LEU A 153 -11.37 -6.79 -13.10
C LEU A 153 -10.12 -6.53 -13.97
N ASP A 154 -10.36 -6.08 -15.20
CA ASP A 154 -9.34 -5.52 -16.07
C ASP A 154 -9.41 -4.00 -16.01
N LEU A 155 -8.59 -3.42 -15.12
CA LEU A 155 -8.61 -1.98 -14.84
C LEU A 155 -8.23 -1.15 -16.06
N ARG A 156 -7.22 -1.58 -16.83
CA ARG A 156 -6.78 -0.87 -18.03
C ARG A 156 -7.93 -0.79 -19.03
N THR A 157 -8.48 -1.94 -19.41
CA THR A 157 -9.56 -2.00 -20.39
C THR A 157 -10.76 -1.17 -19.94
N LYS A 158 -11.17 -1.28 -18.68
CA LYS A 158 -12.33 -0.54 -18.15
C LYS A 158 -12.14 0.97 -18.07
N ILE A 159 -10.92 1.44 -17.82
CA ILE A 159 -10.61 2.87 -17.84
C ILE A 159 -10.58 3.36 -19.29
N THR A 160 -9.88 2.67 -20.18
CA THR A 160 -9.79 3.05 -21.60
C THR A 160 -11.17 3.08 -22.28
N GLU A 161 -12.08 2.16 -21.95
CA GLU A 161 -13.47 2.15 -22.45
C GLU A 161 -14.30 3.36 -22.00
N ARG A 162 -13.97 3.98 -20.87
CA ARG A 162 -14.76 5.04 -20.22
C ARG A 162 -14.16 6.44 -20.34
N LEU A 163 -12.88 6.54 -20.72
CA LEU A 163 -12.20 7.82 -20.90
C LEU A 163 -12.63 8.49 -22.21
N PRO A 164 -12.90 9.80 -22.22
CA PRO A 164 -13.07 10.56 -23.45
C PRO A 164 -11.85 10.48 -24.37
N GLN A 165 -12.06 10.65 -25.68
CA GLN A 165 -10.95 10.80 -26.62
C GLN A 165 -10.12 12.04 -26.27
N GLY A 166 -8.79 11.92 -26.36
CA GLY A 166 -7.84 13.01 -26.10
C GLY A 166 -7.04 12.87 -24.82
N HIS A 167 -7.53 12.10 -23.84
CA HIS A 167 -6.77 11.83 -22.60
C HIS A 167 -5.51 11.00 -22.90
N LYS A 168 -4.37 11.43 -22.34
CA LYS A 168 -3.08 10.74 -22.48
C LYS A 168 -2.78 9.91 -21.24
N VAL A 169 -3.12 8.61 -21.29
CA VAL A 169 -2.97 7.70 -20.15
C VAL A 169 -2.15 6.48 -20.52
N SER A 170 -1.07 6.26 -19.78
CA SER A 170 -0.21 5.07 -19.86
C SER A 170 -0.45 4.14 -18.67
N PHE A 171 -0.22 2.84 -18.87
CA PHE A 171 -0.50 1.82 -17.87
C PHE A 171 0.71 0.93 -17.63
N LEU A 172 1.00 0.66 -16.35
CA LEU A 172 1.98 -0.32 -15.91
C LEU A 172 1.37 -1.28 -14.90
N ASN A 173 1.90 -2.49 -14.86
CA ASN A 173 1.53 -3.45 -13.83
C ASN A 173 2.54 -3.47 -12.69
N TRP A 174 2.08 -3.78 -11.48
CA TRP A 174 2.97 -4.22 -10.39
C TRP A 174 3.88 -5.37 -10.87
N GLY A 175 5.20 -5.20 -10.72
CA GLY A 175 6.25 -6.09 -11.23
C GLY A 175 6.75 -5.75 -12.65
N SER A 176 5.89 -5.27 -13.56
CA SER A 176 6.33 -4.83 -14.91
C SER A 176 6.81 -3.38 -14.96
N HIS A 177 6.59 -2.62 -13.89
CA HIS A 177 7.16 -1.28 -13.75
C HIS A 177 8.67 -1.32 -13.48
N ASP A 178 9.20 -2.46 -13.04
CA ASP A 178 10.63 -2.63 -12.88
C ASP A 178 11.31 -2.71 -14.26
N GLY A 179 12.28 -1.82 -14.49
CA GLY A 179 13.12 -1.84 -15.69
C GLY A 179 12.71 -0.92 -16.85
N THR A 180 11.68 -0.08 -16.71
CA THR A 180 11.36 0.95 -17.72
C THR A 180 11.65 2.38 -17.23
N ASN A 181 12.07 3.23 -18.16
CA ASN A 181 12.27 4.69 -17.99
C ASN A 181 11.37 5.51 -18.94
N GLU A 182 10.43 4.87 -19.64
CA GLU A 182 9.58 5.50 -20.66
C GLU A 182 8.73 6.65 -20.10
N TYR A 183 8.31 6.56 -18.84
CA TYR A 183 7.38 7.51 -18.21
C TYR A 183 8.05 8.54 -17.31
N LYS A 184 9.38 8.69 -17.41
CA LYS A 184 10.17 9.55 -16.52
C LYS A 184 9.73 11.01 -16.53
N ASP A 185 9.02 11.47 -17.56
CA ASP A 185 8.59 12.87 -17.74
C ASP A 185 7.12 13.08 -17.32
N VAL A 186 6.40 12.03 -16.94
CA VAL A 186 4.99 12.11 -16.51
C VAL A 186 4.90 12.66 -15.08
N SER A 187 4.11 13.73 -14.87
CA SER A 187 3.96 14.40 -13.56
C SER A 187 2.65 14.08 -12.83
N ASN A 188 1.78 13.24 -13.39
CA ASN A 188 0.61 12.71 -12.70
C ASN A 188 0.67 11.18 -12.68
N VAL A 189 0.73 10.61 -11.49
CA VAL A 189 0.87 9.16 -11.32
C VAL A 189 -0.14 8.61 -10.33
N ILE A 190 -0.80 7.52 -10.68
CA ILE A 190 -1.79 6.84 -9.85
C ILE A 190 -1.29 5.44 -9.55
N LEU A 191 -1.05 5.17 -8.26
CA LEU A 191 -0.91 3.81 -7.74
C LEU A 191 -2.31 3.25 -7.46
N ALA A 192 -2.92 2.71 -8.50
CA ALA A 192 -4.23 2.09 -8.44
C ALA A 192 -4.09 0.71 -7.79
N GLY A 193 -4.29 0.71 -6.47
CA GLY A 193 -4.15 -0.45 -5.61
C GLY A 193 -2.73 -0.68 -5.11
N THR A 194 -2.59 -1.51 -4.08
CA THR A 194 -1.33 -1.84 -3.44
C THR A 194 -1.00 -3.31 -3.66
N LEU A 195 0.25 -3.61 -3.98
CA LEU A 195 0.75 -4.97 -4.00
C LEU A 195 1.08 -5.45 -2.58
N PHE A 196 0.26 -6.37 -2.06
CA PHE A 196 0.54 -7.08 -0.81
C PHE A 196 1.18 -8.43 -1.10
N LEU A 197 2.35 -8.68 -0.52
CA LEU A 197 3.04 -9.96 -0.63
C LEU A 197 2.42 -10.99 0.33
N PRO A 198 2.18 -12.24 -0.11
CA PRO A 198 1.69 -13.31 0.77
C PRO A 198 2.61 -13.54 1.97
N LEU A 199 2.07 -14.03 3.09
CA LEU A 199 2.86 -14.32 4.30
C LEU A 199 4.04 -15.27 4.04
N PRO A 200 3.89 -16.38 3.28
CA PRO A 200 5.03 -17.25 2.97
C PRO A 200 6.18 -16.53 2.29
N HIS A 201 5.86 -15.57 1.41
CA HIS A 201 6.86 -14.77 0.70
C HIS A 201 7.59 -13.82 1.67
N ARG A 202 6.83 -13.08 2.49
CA ARG A 202 7.39 -12.17 3.51
C ARG A 202 8.30 -12.91 4.49
N GLU A 203 7.90 -14.08 4.95
CA GLU A 203 8.74 -14.92 5.82
C GLU A 203 10.01 -15.40 5.10
N GLY A 204 9.89 -15.88 3.85
CA GLY A 204 11.04 -16.28 3.05
C GLY A 204 12.08 -15.17 2.91
N LEU A 205 11.64 -13.94 2.59
CA LEU A 205 12.51 -12.76 2.52
C LEU A 205 13.14 -12.42 3.87
N THR A 206 12.36 -12.46 4.94
CA THR A 206 12.85 -12.17 6.30
C THR A 206 13.93 -13.17 6.71
N ARG A 207 13.72 -14.47 6.45
CA ARG A 207 14.70 -15.53 6.72
C ARG A 207 15.96 -15.39 5.88
N LEU A 208 15.81 -15.08 4.58
CA LEU A 208 16.94 -14.84 3.69
C LEU A 208 17.78 -13.67 4.19
N ALA A 209 17.16 -12.52 4.44
CA ALA A 209 17.84 -11.32 4.90
C ALA A 209 18.56 -11.55 6.24
N SER A 210 17.93 -12.23 7.19
CA SER A 210 18.50 -12.50 8.52
C SER A 210 19.46 -13.69 8.59
N GLY A 211 19.62 -14.49 7.53
CA GLY A 211 20.41 -15.73 7.62
C GLY A 211 19.83 -16.75 8.61
N HIS A 212 18.50 -16.81 8.69
CA HIS A 212 17.73 -17.62 9.64
C HIS A 212 17.03 -18.81 8.96
N PRO A 213 17.76 -19.92 8.68
CA PRO A 213 17.19 -21.08 8.01
C PRO A 213 16.05 -21.70 8.84
N PRO A 214 15.11 -22.44 8.22
CA PRO A 214 14.03 -23.11 8.93
C PRO A 214 14.48 -23.97 10.12
N SER A 215 15.67 -24.57 10.05
CA SER A 215 16.27 -25.37 11.12
C SER A 215 16.60 -24.58 12.39
N LYS A 216 16.72 -23.25 12.33
CA LYS A 216 16.86 -22.37 13.51
C LYS A 216 15.52 -22.00 14.16
N GLY A 217 14.42 -22.58 13.69
CA GLY A 217 13.10 -22.43 14.28
C GLY A 217 12.27 -21.29 13.71
N ILE A 218 11.30 -20.85 14.50
CA ILE A 218 10.27 -19.87 14.11
C ILE A 218 10.90 -18.48 14.07
N ILE A 219 10.62 -17.72 13.00
CA ILE A 219 11.00 -16.31 12.91
C ILE A 219 9.98 -15.45 13.65
N ARG A 220 10.43 -14.36 14.27
CA ARG A 220 9.52 -13.54 15.06
C ARG A 220 8.58 -12.72 14.16
N ASP A 221 7.33 -12.60 14.58
CA ASP A 221 6.29 -11.88 13.82
C ASP A 221 6.63 -10.40 13.62
N ASP A 222 7.31 -9.76 14.57
CA ASP A 222 7.73 -8.36 14.45
C ASP A 222 8.77 -8.17 13.33
N GLN A 223 9.67 -9.13 13.12
CA GLN A 223 10.62 -9.11 12.00
C GLN A 223 9.90 -9.27 10.66
N VAL A 224 8.91 -10.16 10.59
CA VAL A 224 8.12 -10.37 9.36
C VAL A 224 7.30 -9.13 9.01
N LYS A 225 6.70 -8.47 10.02
CA LYS A 225 5.99 -7.20 9.85
C LYS A 225 6.92 -6.07 9.43
N ALA A 226 8.11 -5.97 10.00
CA ALA A 226 9.11 -4.99 9.57
C ALA A 226 9.49 -5.20 8.09
N THR A 227 9.72 -6.45 7.68
CA THR A 227 9.95 -6.79 6.27
C THR A 227 8.76 -6.41 5.39
N GLU A 228 7.53 -6.65 5.81
CA GLU A 228 6.33 -6.21 5.08
C GLU A 228 6.29 -4.69 4.86
N SER A 229 6.47 -3.90 5.91
CA SER A 229 6.51 -2.44 5.84
C SER A 229 7.64 -1.95 4.92
N GLY A 230 8.82 -2.58 5.00
CA GLY A 230 9.96 -2.26 4.14
C GLY A 230 9.71 -2.60 2.67
N GLU A 231 9.04 -3.72 2.38
CA GLU A 231 8.69 -4.08 1.01
C GLU A 231 7.58 -3.18 0.44
N HIS A 232 6.59 -2.77 1.24
CA HIS A 232 5.62 -1.74 0.82
C HIS A 232 6.34 -0.44 0.46
N SER A 233 7.25 0.02 1.33
CA SER A 233 8.03 1.23 1.12
C SER A 233 8.87 1.17 -0.16
N HIS A 234 9.55 0.05 -0.37
CA HIS A 234 10.32 -0.23 -1.58
C HIS A 234 9.46 -0.17 -2.85
N MET A 235 8.35 -0.91 -2.87
CA MET A 235 7.48 -1.00 -4.06
C MET A 235 6.86 0.35 -4.39
N ILE A 236 6.40 1.10 -3.39
CA ILE A 236 5.83 2.43 -3.60
C ILE A 236 6.89 3.40 -4.12
N LEU A 237 8.10 3.39 -3.54
CA LEU A 237 9.21 4.22 -4.00
C LEU A 237 9.57 3.91 -5.46
N GLN A 238 9.75 2.64 -5.80
CA GLN A 238 10.12 2.22 -7.15
C GLN A 238 9.04 2.56 -8.19
N ALA A 239 7.78 2.39 -7.82
CA ALA A 239 6.63 2.68 -8.67
C ALA A 239 6.51 4.18 -8.95
N LEU A 240 6.54 5.03 -7.92
CA LEU A 240 6.48 6.49 -8.12
C LEU A 240 7.71 7.02 -8.84
N CYS A 241 8.90 6.45 -8.61
CA CYS A 241 10.13 6.78 -9.35
C CYS A 241 10.12 6.32 -10.83
N ARG A 242 9.02 5.78 -11.36
CA ARG A 242 8.83 5.65 -12.81
C ARG A 242 8.37 6.93 -13.48
N SER A 243 7.82 7.84 -12.69
CA SER A 243 7.36 9.17 -13.10
C SER A 243 8.48 10.22 -12.90
N SER A 244 8.15 11.51 -13.09
CA SER A 244 9.07 12.62 -12.87
C SER A 244 9.56 12.77 -11.42
N VAL A 245 8.95 12.04 -10.45
CA VAL A 245 9.46 11.92 -9.07
C VAL A 245 10.93 11.49 -9.03
N ARG A 246 11.42 10.75 -10.03
CA ARG A 246 12.83 10.34 -10.10
C ARG A 246 13.78 11.48 -10.44
N GLN A 247 13.36 12.44 -11.25
CA GLN A 247 14.21 13.51 -11.76
C GLN A 247 14.68 14.44 -10.66
N HIS A 248 15.83 15.08 -10.86
CA HIS A 248 16.39 16.02 -9.90
C HIS A 248 16.51 17.39 -10.56
N GLN A 249 15.85 18.39 -9.97
CA GLN A 249 15.87 19.77 -10.43
C GLN A 249 16.17 20.66 -9.23
N ASN A 250 17.30 21.37 -9.26
CA ASN A 250 17.71 22.34 -8.23
C ASN A 250 17.70 21.80 -6.78
N GLY A 251 18.10 20.54 -6.56
CA GLY A 251 18.11 19.95 -5.22
C GLY A 251 16.84 19.15 -4.87
N GLU A 252 15.79 19.22 -5.67
CA GLU A 252 14.46 18.68 -5.35
C GLU A 252 13.93 17.77 -6.49
N CYS A 253 12.79 17.11 -6.27
CA CYS A 253 12.02 16.58 -7.40
C CYS A 253 11.26 17.71 -8.12
N PRO A 254 10.95 17.56 -9.42
CA PRO A 254 9.98 18.43 -10.09
C PRO A 254 8.61 18.40 -9.40
N PRO A 255 7.71 19.34 -9.72
CA PRO A 255 6.31 19.29 -9.29
C PRO A 255 5.62 18.02 -9.78
N VAL A 256 5.14 17.19 -8.84
CA VAL A 256 4.45 15.93 -9.17
C VAL A 256 3.22 15.74 -8.30
N ASN A 257 2.14 15.24 -8.92
CA ASN A 257 0.94 14.78 -8.23
C ASN A 257 0.88 13.25 -8.26
N ALA A 258 1.10 12.64 -7.11
CA ALA A 258 0.88 11.21 -6.90
C ALA A 258 -0.48 10.97 -6.27
N TYR A 259 -1.15 9.90 -6.68
CA TYR A 259 -2.41 9.43 -6.14
C TYR A 259 -2.26 7.99 -5.70
N LEU A 260 -2.55 7.69 -4.44
CA LEU A 260 -2.33 6.39 -3.83
C LEU A 260 -3.62 5.86 -3.22
N ILE A 261 -4.03 4.68 -3.66
CA ILE A 261 -5.13 3.93 -3.06
C ILE A 261 -4.54 2.99 -2.01
N ALA A 262 -4.68 3.37 -0.73
CA ALA A 262 -4.17 2.59 0.39
C ALA A 262 -5.12 2.71 1.59
N SER A 263 -5.45 1.57 2.19
CA SER A 263 -6.29 1.52 3.40
C SER A 263 -5.51 2.06 4.60
N THR A 264 -6.17 2.80 5.49
CA THR A 264 -5.59 3.23 6.78
C THR A 264 -5.05 2.03 7.58
N TYR A 265 -5.68 0.85 7.49
CA TYR A 265 -5.22 -0.36 8.18
C TYR A 265 -3.94 -0.97 7.60
N SER A 266 -3.48 -0.53 6.43
CA SER A 266 -2.26 -1.05 5.81
C SER A 266 -0.97 -0.46 6.42
N GLY A 267 -1.08 0.62 7.19
CA GLY A 267 0.07 1.34 7.74
C GLY A 267 0.86 2.15 6.69
N ILE A 268 0.43 2.15 5.42
CA ILE A 268 1.20 2.75 4.31
C ILE A 268 1.27 4.27 4.43
N LYS A 269 0.18 4.92 4.86
CA LYS A 269 0.13 6.37 4.98
C LYS A 269 1.20 6.87 5.96
N GLU A 270 1.43 6.12 7.02
CA GLU A 270 2.42 6.39 8.07
C GLU A 270 3.86 6.20 7.57
N LEU A 271 4.07 5.38 6.54
CA LEU A 271 5.39 5.17 5.92
C LEU A 271 5.75 6.30 4.94
N LEU A 272 4.77 7.00 4.36
CA LEU A 272 5.02 8.00 3.30
C LEU A 272 6.02 9.11 3.67
N PRO A 273 6.04 9.68 4.90
CA PRO A 273 7.04 10.69 5.27
C PRO A 273 8.47 10.16 5.22
N GLU A 274 8.67 8.88 5.56
CA GLU A 274 9.97 8.23 5.46
C GLU A 274 10.28 7.90 4.00
N ILE A 275 9.31 7.43 3.22
CA ILE A 275 9.50 7.11 1.80
C ILE A 275 9.78 8.36 0.97
N PHE A 276 9.16 9.50 1.26
CA PHE A 276 9.34 10.75 0.50
C PHE A 276 9.52 11.94 1.45
N PRO A 277 10.74 12.13 1.99
CA PRO A 277 11.02 13.23 2.91
C PRO A 277 10.69 14.60 2.28
N GLY A 278 9.88 15.38 2.98
CA GLY A 278 9.41 16.70 2.54
C GLY A 278 8.13 16.70 1.71
N ALA A 279 7.64 15.55 1.23
CA ALA A 279 6.43 15.48 0.43
C ALA A 279 5.18 15.90 1.21
N GLN A 280 4.25 16.55 0.52
CA GLN A 280 2.95 16.92 1.07
C GLN A 280 1.99 15.73 0.98
N ILE A 281 1.48 15.25 2.11
CA ILE A 281 0.52 14.14 2.15
C ILE A 281 -0.87 14.70 2.42
N VAL A 282 -1.78 14.54 1.48
CA VAL A 282 -3.14 15.10 1.55
C VAL A 282 -4.20 14.01 1.43
N PRO A 283 -5.33 14.12 2.15
CA PRO A 283 -6.45 13.21 1.97
C PRO A 283 -7.08 13.40 0.58
N TRP A 284 -7.46 12.30 -0.06
CA TRP A 284 -8.09 12.28 -1.38
C TRP A 284 -9.31 11.39 -1.38
N THR A 285 -10.49 11.95 -1.68
CA THR A 285 -11.76 11.21 -1.68
C THR A 285 -12.50 11.46 -2.99
N PRO A 286 -12.12 10.79 -4.09
CA PRO A 286 -12.70 11.05 -5.41
C PRO A 286 -14.18 10.62 -5.49
N ILE A 287 -14.53 9.58 -4.74
CA ILE A 287 -15.90 9.07 -4.62
C ILE A 287 -16.35 9.27 -3.18
N PRO A 288 -17.42 10.05 -2.94
CA PRO A 288 -18.03 10.13 -1.62
C PRO A 288 -18.34 8.72 -1.09
N ARG A 289 -18.08 8.46 0.18
CA ARG A 289 -18.58 7.24 0.82
C ARG A 289 -20.04 7.47 1.16
N GLU A 290 -20.90 6.56 0.73
CA GLU A 290 -22.24 6.48 1.32
C GLU A 290 -22.07 6.07 2.78
N LEU A 291 -22.43 6.97 3.67
CA LEU A 291 -22.43 6.71 5.10
C LEU A 291 -23.50 5.65 5.38
N ARG A 292 -23.20 4.67 6.24
CA ARG A 292 -24.14 3.62 6.64
C ARG A 292 -24.33 3.56 8.15
N GLY A 293 -25.46 2.99 8.57
CA GLY A 293 -25.78 2.71 9.96
C GLY A 293 -25.85 3.97 10.83
N LYS A 294 -25.44 3.85 12.10
CA LYS A 294 -25.59 4.91 13.10
C LYS A 294 -24.79 6.17 12.79
N VAL A 295 -23.68 6.05 12.06
CA VAL A 295 -22.90 7.21 11.62
C VAL A 295 -23.67 8.00 10.55
N ALA A 296 -24.34 7.31 9.62
CA ALA A 296 -25.22 7.94 8.64
C ALA A 296 -26.40 8.64 9.32
N ASP A 297 -27.06 7.97 10.25
CA ASP A 297 -28.17 8.52 11.03
C ASP A 297 -27.72 9.80 11.79
N ALA A 298 -26.53 9.75 12.39
CA ALA A 298 -25.96 10.88 13.11
C ALA A 298 -25.72 12.08 12.18
N ILE A 299 -25.08 11.86 11.04
CA ILE A 299 -24.76 12.92 10.07
C ILE A 299 -26.05 13.47 9.44
N GLY A 300 -27.01 12.60 9.13
CA GLY A 300 -28.33 13.01 8.65
C GLY A 300 -29.04 13.91 9.65
N PHE A 301 -29.02 13.55 10.94
CA PHE A 301 -29.58 14.39 12.00
C PHE A 301 -28.83 15.72 12.15
N VAL A 302 -27.50 15.71 12.16
CA VAL A 302 -26.67 16.93 12.23
C VAL A 302 -27.01 17.87 11.07
N ARG A 303 -27.09 17.36 9.84
CA ARG A 303 -27.44 18.14 8.64
C ARG A 303 -28.82 18.79 8.77
N CYS A 304 -29.83 18.02 9.16
CA CYS A 304 -31.18 18.56 9.38
C CYS A 304 -31.18 19.62 10.49
N TRP A 305 -30.49 19.36 11.60
CA TRP A 305 -30.47 20.26 12.73
C TRP A 305 -29.83 21.62 12.40
N PHE A 306 -28.68 21.63 11.72
CA PHE A 306 -27.98 22.87 11.32
C PHE A 306 -28.56 23.56 10.10
N ARG A 307 -29.44 22.89 9.35
CA ARG A 307 -30.29 23.56 8.36
C ARG A 307 -31.34 24.41 9.07
N ASP A 308 -31.95 23.86 10.12
CA ASP A 308 -33.04 24.50 10.85
C ASP A 308 -32.51 25.45 11.95
N ASN A 309 -31.26 25.27 12.40
CA ASN A 309 -30.57 26.07 13.42
C ASN A 309 -29.14 26.44 12.97
N PRO A 310 -28.97 27.35 12.00
CA PRO A 310 -27.67 27.61 11.38
C PRO A 310 -26.57 28.03 12.36
N ASP A 311 -26.90 28.87 13.34
CA ASP A 311 -25.96 29.44 14.31
C ASP A 311 -26.01 28.76 15.70
N GLY A 312 -26.81 27.70 15.82
CA GLY A 312 -27.00 27.01 17.08
C GLY A 312 -25.80 26.14 17.48
N ALA A 313 -25.77 25.74 18.76
CA ALA A 313 -24.88 24.69 19.24
C ALA A 313 -25.70 23.41 19.53
N LEU A 314 -25.45 22.34 18.76
CA LEU A 314 -26.14 21.06 18.91
C LEU A 314 -25.54 20.26 20.08
N PRO A 315 -26.28 19.99 21.18
CA PRO A 315 -25.76 19.20 22.28
C PRO A 315 -25.57 17.73 21.89
N PHE A 316 -24.46 17.11 22.32
CA PHE A 316 -24.25 15.67 22.08
C PHE A 316 -25.31 14.79 22.74
N LYS A 317 -25.96 15.27 23.81
CA LYS A 317 -27.09 14.59 24.45
C LYS A 317 -28.25 14.41 23.46
N ASP A 318 -28.52 15.42 22.65
CA ASP A 318 -29.64 15.40 21.69
C ASP A 318 -29.27 14.56 20.46
N LEU A 319 -28.04 14.71 19.96
CA LEU A 319 -27.53 13.84 18.90
C LEU A 319 -27.57 12.36 19.31
N LYS A 320 -27.11 12.01 20.52
CA LYS A 320 -27.20 10.66 21.09
C LYS A 320 -28.63 10.12 21.11
N LYS A 321 -29.57 10.95 21.59
CA LYS A 321 -30.98 10.60 21.69
C LYS A 321 -31.55 10.34 20.29
N ALA A 322 -31.24 11.19 19.32
CA ALA A 322 -31.70 11.07 17.95
C ALA A 322 -31.24 9.78 17.27
N VAL A 323 -29.99 9.35 17.50
CA VAL A 323 -29.44 8.11 16.92
C VAL A 323 -29.74 6.86 17.76
N GLY A 324 -30.40 7.01 18.90
CA GLY A 324 -30.80 5.89 19.78
C GLY A 324 -29.65 5.24 20.54
N VAL A 325 -28.54 5.96 20.78
CA VAL A 325 -27.40 5.44 21.57
C VAL A 325 -27.50 5.91 23.01
N LYS A 326 -27.78 4.97 23.92
CA LYS A 326 -27.99 5.26 25.36
C LYS A 326 -26.68 5.63 26.08
N ASP A 327 -25.63 4.85 25.84
CA ASP A 327 -24.35 4.98 26.55
C ASP A 327 -23.41 6.04 25.93
N ALA A 328 -22.71 6.82 26.77
CA ALA A 328 -21.81 7.88 26.32
C ALA A 328 -20.47 7.34 25.79
N SER A 329 -19.96 6.26 26.38
CA SER A 329 -18.72 5.61 25.93
C SER A 329 -18.92 4.99 24.55
N ASN A 330 -20.04 4.28 24.38
CA ASN A 330 -20.43 3.69 23.10
C ASN A 330 -20.62 4.77 22.02
N PHE A 331 -21.32 5.86 22.32
CA PHE A 331 -21.47 6.99 21.39
C PHE A 331 -20.11 7.57 20.98
N ARG A 332 -19.19 7.73 21.96
CA ARG A 332 -17.85 8.23 21.70
C ARG A 332 -17.09 7.33 20.72
N ASN A 333 -17.07 6.03 20.99
CA ASN A 333 -16.24 5.07 20.26
C ASN A 333 -16.82 4.68 18.89
N THR A 334 -18.15 4.67 18.75
CA THR A 334 -18.81 4.19 17.51
C THR A 334 -19.22 5.31 16.56
N ILE A 335 -19.42 6.53 17.04
CA ILE A 335 -19.88 7.67 16.23
C ILE A 335 -18.91 8.83 16.34
N ARG A 336 -18.72 9.40 17.53
CA ARG A 336 -17.98 10.67 17.70
C ARG A 336 -16.54 10.60 17.21
N GLN A 337 -15.85 9.50 17.50
CA GLN A 337 -14.47 9.27 17.06
C GLN A 337 -14.38 8.48 15.74
N HIS A 338 -15.51 8.20 15.09
CA HIS A 338 -15.52 7.50 13.81
C HIS A 338 -14.98 8.43 12.72
N ASN A 339 -14.03 7.95 11.91
CA ASN A 339 -13.37 8.76 10.87
C ASN A 339 -14.37 9.42 9.91
N ASP A 340 -15.39 8.67 9.46
CA ASP A 340 -16.41 9.21 8.56
C ASP A 340 -17.27 10.32 9.23
N PHE A 341 -17.47 10.25 10.55
CA PHE A 341 -18.18 11.30 11.30
C PHE A 341 -17.33 12.56 11.38
N VAL A 342 -16.07 12.42 11.77
CA VAL A 342 -15.11 13.54 11.85
C VAL A 342 -14.95 14.22 10.48
N ALA A 343 -14.78 13.44 9.41
CA ALA A 343 -14.66 13.97 8.05
C ALA A 343 -15.92 14.73 7.60
N ALA A 344 -17.10 14.21 7.92
CA ALA A 344 -18.36 14.89 7.58
C ALA A 344 -18.55 16.19 8.38
N LEU A 345 -18.12 16.24 9.65
CA LEU A 345 -18.13 17.49 10.42
C LEU A 345 -17.22 18.55 9.80
N GLU A 346 -16.02 18.16 9.37
CA GLU A 346 -15.08 19.05 8.67
C GLU A 346 -15.72 19.63 7.40
N GLU A 347 -16.35 18.79 6.57
CA GLU A 347 -17.04 19.21 5.33
C GLU A 347 -18.18 20.21 5.60
N MET A 348 -18.86 20.06 6.75
CA MET A 348 -19.93 20.98 7.18
C MET A 348 -19.41 22.23 7.90
N SER A 349 -18.08 22.41 8.00
CA SER A 349 -17.43 23.46 8.79
C SER A 349 -17.88 23.47 10.25
N LEU A 350 -18.06 22.29 10.84
CA LEU A 350 -18.45 22.10 12.23
C LEU A 350 -17.25 21.74 13.10
N GLU A 351 -17.29 22.16 14.37
CA GLU A 351 -16.32 21.80 15.39
C GLU A 351 -17.01 21.32 16.67
N GLU A 352 -16.30 20.51 17.45
CA GLU A 352 -16.76 20.18 18.80
C GLU A 352 -16.46 21.34 19.76
N TRP A 353 -17.48 21.80 20.48
CA TRP A 353 -17.40 22.93 21.40
C TRP A 353 -18.00 22.60 22.78
N GLY A 354 -17.59 23.35 23.80
CA GLY A 354 -18.14 23.25 25.15
C GLY A 354 -17.32 24.03 26.17
N PRO A 355 -17.93 24.49 27.28
CA PRO A 355 -17.21 25.13 28.37
C PRO A 355 -16.34 24.09 29.12
N GLY A 356 -15.04 24.36 29.22
CA GLY A 356 -14.08 23.51 29.93
C GLY A 356 -13.43 22.41 29.06
N THR A 357 -12.83 21.42 29.73
CA THR A 357 -12.03 20.36 29.08
C THR A 357 -12.87 19.40 28.25
N TYR A 358 -14.19 19.31 28.52
CA TYR A 358 -15.08 18.39 27.84
C TYR A 358 -15.89 19.11 26.75
N ARG A 359 -15.65 18.76 25.48
CA ARG A 359 -16.52 19.19 24.38
C ARG A 359 -17.86 18.47 24.48
N THR A 360 -18.95 19.23 24.55
CA THR A 360 -20.32 18.76 24.84
C THR A 360 -21.31 19.07 23.72
N HIS A 361 -20.91 19.87 22.74
CA HIS A 361 -21.74 20.35 21.64
C HIS A 361 -20.99 20.26 20.31
N LEU A 362 -21.73 20.34 19.21
CA LEU A 362 -21.25 20.73 17.89
C LEU A 362 -21.68 22.16 17.60
N ARG A 363 -20.85 22.95 16.92
CA ARG A 363 -21.22 24.27 16.39
C ARG A 363 -20.51 24.53 15.07
N ARG A 364 -20.96 25.52 14.30
CA ARG A 364 -20.19 26.02 13.15
C ARG A 364 -18.90 26.68 13.64
N ARG A 365 -17.80 26.44 12.92
CA ARG A 365 -16.56 27.17 13.14
C ARG A 365 -16.83 28.66 12.94
N PRO A 366 -16.32 29.53 13.82
CA PRO A 366 -16.34 30.96 13.57
C PRO A 366 -15.65 31.22 12.23
N ILE A 367 -16.30 31.95 11.32
CA ILE A 367 -15.61 32.47 10.15
C ILE A 367 -14.57 33.44 10.72
N ALA A 368 -13.29 33.10 10.56
CA ALA A 368 -12.21 34.02 10.88
C ALA A 368 -12.36 35.21 9.92
N PHE A 369 -13.00 36.28 10.38
CA PHE A 369 -12.89 37.57 9.71
C PHE A 369 -11.41 37.92 9.73
N GLY A 370 -10.80 37.93 8.56
CA GLY A 370 -9.43 38.37 8.38
C GLY A 370 -9.27 39.76 9.00
N VAL A 371 -8.23 39.90 9.80
CA VAL A 371 -7.64 41.20 10.10
C VAL A 371 -7.31 41.82 8.75
N ALA A 372 -8.00 42.89 8.40
CA ALA A 372 -7.56 43.76 7.31
C ALA A 372 -6.17 44.30 7.69
N ALA A 373 -5.19 43.98 6.85
CA ALA A 373 -3.93 44.69 6.74
C ALA A 373 -3.59 44.79 5.25
#